data_AF-A0A150HGI6-F1
#
_entry.id   AF-A0A150HGI6-F1
#
_cell.length_a   1.000
_cell.length_b   1.000
_cell.length_c   1.000
_cell.angle_alpha   90.00
_cell.angle_beta   90.00
_cell.angle_gamma   90.00
#
_symmetry.space_group_name_H-M   'P 1'
#
loop_
_entity.id
_entity.type
_entity.pdbx_description
1 polymer ?
#
loop_
_entity_poly.entity_id
_entity_poly.type
_entity_poly.pdbx_seq_one_letter_code
_entity_poly.pdbx_strand_id
1 'polypeptide(L)' 'MRDPADGEGLTAQEPERFVAAHWPEMAHHDPTWSINLSLPASGVVAGAQYPGDVFYREAGGELRLVDIAWWTVQ' A
#
# COMPACT_ATOMS: atom_id res chain seq x y z
N MET A 1 7.03 -14.45 5.77
CA MET A 1 6.06 -13.64 6.55
C MET A 1 6.64 -12.25 6.59
N ARG A 2 5.88 -11.23 6.20
CA ARG A 2 6.34 -9.84 6.20
C ARG A 2 6.34 -9.31 7.63
N ASP A 3 7.31 -8.46 7.96
CA ASP A 3 7.51 -7.92 9.30
C ASP A 3 6.86 -6.54 9.40
N PRO A 4 6.15 -6.18 10.49
CA PRO A 4 5.70 -4.81 10.71
C PRO A 4 6.81 -3.75 10.55
N ALA A 5 8.07 -4.11 10.81
CA ALA A 5 9.24 -3.25 10.58
C ALA A 5 9.47 -2.89 9.10
N ASP A 6 8.91 -3.63 8.15
CA ASP A 6 8.98 -3.32 6.72
C ASP A 6 8.30 -1.97 6.39
N GLY A 7 7.44 -1.46 7.27
CA GLY A 7 6.81 -0.14 7.17
C GLY A 7 7.57 0.99 7.87
N GLU A 8 8.65 0.69 8.60
CA GLU A 8 9.37 1.68 9.39
C GLU A 8 10.04 2.73 8.48
N GLY A 9 9.83 4.01 8.81
CA GLY A 9 10.37 5.12 8.03
C GLY A 9 9.59 5.47 6.75
N LEU A 10 8.53 4.73 6.41
CA LEU A 10 7.63 5.10 5.32
C LEU A 10 6.63 6.18 5.77
N THR A 11 6.27 7.04 4.82
CA THR A 11 5.24 8.07 5.05
C THR A 11 3.98 7.71 4.28
N ALA A 12 2.90 7.45 5.03
CA ALA A 12 1.57 7.31 4.43
C ALA A 12 1.12 8.65 3.83
N GLN A 13 0.72 8.61 2.57
CA GLN A 13 0.12 9.75 1.88
C GLN A 13 -1.39 9.85 2.21
N GLU A 14 -2.06 10.81 1.59
CA GLU A 14 -3.51 10.94 1.74
C GLU A 14 -4.26 9.71 1.20
N PRO A 15 -5.34 9.27 1.86
CA PRO A 15 -6.19 8.21 1.33
C PRO A 15 -6.91 8.64 0.05
N GLU A 16 -6.90 7.75 -0.95
CA GLU A 16 -7.56 7.95 -2.22
C GLU A 16 -8.62 6.87 -2.46
N ARG A 17 -9.70 7.23 -3.16
CA ARG A 17 -10.70 6.24 -3.58
C ARG A 17 -10.04 5.26 -4.54
N PHE A 18 -10.27 3.98 -4.33
CA PHE A 18 -9.69 2.96 -5.20
C PHE A 18 -10.16 3.11 -6.64
N VAL A 19 -9.22 3.02 -7.58
CA VAL A 19 -9.48 3.05 -9.02
C VAL A 19 -8.91 1.80 -9.67
N ALA A 20 -9.79 0.88 -10.08
CA ALA A 20 -9.41 -0.38 -10.71
C ALA A 20 -8.61 -0.22 -12.02
N ALA A 21 -8.74 0.92 -12.70
CA ALA A 21 -7.94 1.21 -13.89
C ALA A 21 -6.45 1.43 -13.59
N HIS A 22 -6.11 1.83 -12.35
CA HIS A 22 -4.72 2.00 -11.91
C HIS A 22 -4.16 0.72 -11.28
N TRP A 23 -5.03 -0.10 -10.68
CA TRP A 23 -4.68 -1.31 -9.94
C TRP A 23 -5.59 -2.49 -10.30
N PRO A 24 -5.61 -2.96 -11.56
CA PRO A 24 -6.52 -4.01 -12.00
C PRO A 24 -6.35 -5.33 -11.24
N GLU A 25 -5.12 -5.65 -10.83
CA GLU A 25 -4.78 -6.82 -10.03
C GLU A 25 -5.43 -6.78 -8.64
N MET A 26 -5.69 -5.61 -8.06
CA MET A 26 -6.28 -5.47 -6.73
C MET A 26 -7.81 -5.45 -6.75
N ALA A 27 -8.43 -5.33 -7.92
CA ALA A 27 -9.88 -5.19 -8.06
C ALA A 27 -10.65 -6.38 -7.46
N HIS A 28 -10.09 -7.58 -7.50
CA HIS A 28 -10.73 -8.79 -6.97
C HIS A 28 -10.83 -8.82 -5.43
N HIS A 29 -10.10 -7.94 -4.74
CA HIS A 29 -10.21 -7.76 -3.29
C HIS A 29 -11.34 -6.80 -2.87
N ASP A 30 -12.02 -6.18 -3.85
CA ASP A 30 -13.06 -5.18 -3.63
C ASP A 30 -12.64 -4.02 -2.69
N PRO A 31 -11.47 -3.38 -2.93
CA PRO A 31 -11.02 -2.27 -2.11
C PRO A 31 -11.86 -1.02 -2.35
N THR A 32 -12.07 -0.26 -1.29
CA THR A 32 -12.75 1.03 -1.30
C THR A 32 -11.75 2.19 -1.34
N TRP A 33 -10.58 1.99 -0.72
CA TRP A 33 -9.55 3.00 -0.53
C TRP A 33 -8.16 2.41 -0.81
N SER A 34 -7.26 3.25 -1.30
CA SER A 34 -5.82 3.00 -1.39
C SER A 34 -5.05 4.12 -0.70
N ILE A 35 -3.97 3.77 -0.01
CA ILE A 35 -3.03 4.72 0.58
C ILE A 35 -1.65 4.41 0.04
N ASN A 36 -1.04 5.37 -0.65
CA ASN A 36 0.34 5.26 -1.08
C ASN A 36 1.29 5.44 0.12
N LEU A 37 2.34 4.63 0.16
CA LEU A 37 3.42 4.72 1.12
C LEU A 37 4.68 5.19 0.39
N SER A 38 5.15 6.37 0.78
CA SER A 38 6.34 6.98 0.20
C SER A 38 7.58 6.65 1.02
N LEU A 39 8.62 6.17 0.33
CA LEU A 39 9.95 5.94 0.89
C LEU A 39 10.76 7.24 0.80
N PRO A 40 11.34 7.75 1.91
CA PRO A 40 12.22 8.91 1.85
C PRO A 40 13.48 8.60 1.03
N ALA A 41 13.99 9.59 0.29
CA ALA A 41 15.14 9.42 -0.60
C ALA A 41 16.41 8.89 0.12
N SER A 42 16.56 9.14 1.42
CA SER A 42 17.67 8.63 2.24
C SER A 42 17.54 7.15 2.64
N GLY A 43 16.38 6.53 2.43
CA GLY A 43 16.10 5.12 2.78
C GLY A 43 16.09 4.17 1.58
N VAL A 44 16.48 4.65 0.40
CA VAL A 44 16.41 3.91 -0.87
C VAL A 44 17.60 2.95 -0.96
N VAL A 45 17.34 1.65 -0.79
CA VAL A 45 18.32 0.57 -1.01
C VAL A 45 17.91 -0.23 -2.23
N ALA A 46 18.71 -0.20 -3.30
CA ALA A 46 18.43 -0.92 -4.55
C ALA A 46 18.21 -2.43 -4.31
N GLY A 47 17.19 -2.99 -4.95
CA GLY A 47 16.79 -4.39 -4.80
C GLY A 47 16.01 -4.72 -3.52
N ALA A 48 15.89 -3.78 -2.57
CA ALA A 48 15.04 -3.96 -1.41
C ALA A 48 13.56 -3.90 -1.79
N GLN A 49 12.74 -4.64 -1.05
CA GLN A 49 11.28 -4.57 -1.17
C GLN A 49 10.70 -3.75 -0.04
N TYR A 50 9.68 -2.95 -0.35
CA TYR A 50 8.93 -2.17 0.62
C TYR A 50 7.43 -2.18 0.26
N PRO A 51 6.53 -2.02 1.24
CA PRO A 51 5.12 -1.84 0.95
C PRO A 51 4.92 -0.44 0.33
N GLY A 52 4.39 -0.38 -0.88
CA GLY A 52 4.19 0.90 -1.58
C GLY A 52 2.75 1.36 -1.62
N ASP A 53 1.77 0.46 -1.60
CA ASP A 53 0.36 0.84 -1.50
C ASP A 53 -0.40 -0.12 -0.59
N VAL A 54 -1.29 0.43 0.22
CA VAL A 54 -2.12 -0.31 1.17
C VAL A 54 -3.58 -0.15 0.79
N PHE A 55 -4.28 -1.26 0.66
CA PHE A 55 -5.67 -1.28 0.19
C PHE A 55 -6.62 -1.63 1.32
N TYR A 56 -7.68 -0.84 1.47
CA TYR A 56 -8.69 -1.02 2.49
C TYR A 56 -10.07 -1.16 1.88
N ARG A 57 -10.91 -2.00 2.49
CA ARG A 57 -12.34 -2.06 2.23
C ARG A 57 -13.10 -1.45 3.40
N GLU A 58 -14.05 -0.59 3.07
CA GLU A 58 -14.98 0.02 4.02
C GLU A 58 -16.27 -0.81 4.06
N ALA A 59 -16.64 -1.32 5.24
CA ALA A 59 -17.88 -2.07 5.41
C ALA A 59 -18.44 -1.84 6.81
N GLY A 60 -19.72 -1.43 6.91
CA GLY A 60 -20.36 -1.17 8.20
C GLY A 60 -19.75 0.00 8.98
N GLY A 61 -19.13 0.96 8.30
CA GLY A 61 -18.43 2.09 8.92
C GLY A 61 -17.03 1.76 9.46
N GLU A 62 -16.53 0.55 9.21
CA GLU A 62 -15.18 0.12 9.59
C GLU A 62 -14.28 0.00 8.37
N LEU A 63 -13.00 0.34 8.53
CA LEU A 63 -11.95 0.10 7.56
C LEU A 63 -11.21 -1.21 7.87
N ARG A 64 -11.06 -2.05 6.85
CA ARG A 64 -10.34 -3.34 6.96
C ARG A 64 -9.27 -3.41 5.89
N LEU A 65 -8.04 -3.72 6.28
CA LEU A 65 -6.95 -4.01 5.35
C LEU A 65 -7.34 -5.24 4.51
N VAL A 66 -7.24 -5.12 3.18
CA VAL A 66 -7.53 -6.23 2.26
C VAL A 66 -6.29 -6.75 1.55
N ASP A 67 -5.35 -5.86 1.18
CA ASP A 67 -4.05 -6.28 0.64
C ASP A 67 -3.01 -5.13 0.70
N ILE A 68 -1.76 -5.46 0.40
CA ILE A 68 -0.62 -4.54 0.29
C ILE A 68 0.13 -4.83 -1.01
N ALA A 69 0.29 -3.83 -1.87
CA ALA A 69 1.20 -3.92 -3.02
C ALA A 69 2.65 -3.68 -2.57
N TRP A 70 3.53 -4.59 -2.96
CA TRP A 70 4.96 -4.54 -2.65
C TRP A 70 5.76 -4.10 -3.85
N TRP A 71 6.64 -3.14 -3.63
CA TRP A 71 7.47 -2.55 -4.66
C TRP A 71 8.92 -2.97 -4.42
N THR A 72 9.68 -3.09 -5.51
CA THR A 72 11.12 -3.30 -5.46
C THR A 72 11.80 -2.00 -5.87
N VAL A 73 12.71 -1.51 -5.02
CA VAL A 73 13.53 -0.34 -5.35
C VAL A 73 14.44 -0.70 -6.53
N GLN A 74 14.44 0.13 -7.57
CA GLN A 74 15.33 -0.01 -8.72
C GLN A 74 16.65 0.74 -8.54
#